data_AF-A0A9D8J1Q1-F1
#
_entry.id   AF-A0A9D8J1Q1-F1
#
_cell.length_a   1.000
_cell.length_b   1.000
_cell.length_c   1.000
_cell.angle_alpha   90.00
_cell.angle_beta   90.00
_cell.angle_gamma   90.00
#
_symmetry.space_group_name_H-M   'P 1'
#
loop_
_entity.id
_entity.type
_entity.pdbx_description
1 polymer ?
#
loop_
_entity_poly.entity_id
_entity_poly.type
_entity_poly.pdbx_seq_one_letter_code
_entity_poly.pdbx_strand_id
1 'polypeptide(L)'
;MTIAVLLDGCHSFGPDGLKGTHPLYNEAINASMNEQFVQNLVRLRYRDPTYFLDVSNVAATLKLEMTGGLDQTAFGLSGSASDILQLSASAGYSTQPTISYAPLQGESFVKSVLSPIPLEALFALSESGWNPRRVFGLCVERINGLENAPSASGPTPDLAPEHDGGFRRLMRLLDEVRGQHLIIPRLDLEGKDPRLEIRSDAKHADTIREIKQLLGLDPTLENYRLSGEFLRHDPDTVSIRTRSLMSIFFLLSHSVDAPLSHKSAGLVTVTRGMGGAEFDWRHTLGGKLFHIRQSEDRPDLAFLSIPYRGHWFYIADNDLESKSTFMLLTQLFRLQAGAAKSISPALTIPLR
;
A
#
# COMPACT_ATOMS: atom_id res chain seq x y z
N MET A 1 -25.50 -23.73 -61.71
CA MET A 1 -25.36 -24.39 -60.39
C MET A 1 -25.19 -23.28 -59.37
N THR A 2 -26.28 -22.91 -58.71
CA THR A 2 -26.36 -21.77 -57.80
C THR A 2 -25.99 -22.28 -56.40
N ILE A 3 -24.84 -21.86 -55.86
CA ILE A 3 -24.45 -22.19 -54.48
C ILE A 3 -25.05 -21.12 -53.57
N ALA A 4 -26.11 -21.51 -52.86
CA ALA A 4 -26.69 -20.73 -51.78
C ALA A 4 -25.79 -20.83 -50.54
N VAL A 5 -25.19 -19.71 -50.13
CA VAL A 5 -24.48 -19.60 -48.86
C VAL A 5 -25.52 -19.27 -47.78
N LEU A 6 -25.84 -20.25 -46.94
CA LEU A 6 -26.61 -20.08 -45.71
C LEU A 6 -25.72 -19.35 -44.69
N LEU A 7 -25.91 -18.04 -44.54
CA LEU A 7 -25.42 -17.27 -43.39
C LEU A 7 -26.34 -17.54 -42.21
N ASP A 8 -26.19 -18.71 -41.60
CA ASP A 8 -26.82 -19.02 -40.31
C ASP A 8 -25.97 -18.41 -39.18
N GLY A 9 -26.63 -17.60 -38.34
CA GLY A 9 -26.15 -17.25 -37.01
C GLY A 9 -25.40 -15.93 -36.84
N CYS A 10 -26.15 -14.85 -36.57
CA CYS A 10 -25.67 -13.81 -35.64
C CYS A 10 -25.53 -14.44 -34.25
N HIS A 11 -24.45 -15.19 -34.00
CA HIS A 11 -24.02 -15.45 -32.64
C HIS A 11 -23.53 -14.12 -32.06
N SER A 12 -24.34 -13.54 -31.18
CA SER A 12 -23.89 -12.49 -30.28
C SER A 12 -22.64 -13.00 -29.55
N PHE A 13 -21.47 -12.51 -29.95
CA PHE A 13 -20.22 -12.78 -29.27
C PHE A 13 -20.28 -12.04 -27.93
N GLY A 14 -20.79 -12.76 -26.93
CA GLY A 14 -21.11 -12.26 -25.60
C GLY A 14 -19.92 -12.23 -24.63
N PRO A 15 -20.19 -12.07 -23.32
CA PRO A 15 -19.25 -11.63 -22.26
C PRO A 15 -18.05 -12.55 -21.95
N ASP A 16 -17.84 -13.65 -22.68
CA ASP A 16 -16.71 -14.56 -22.45
C ASP A 16 -15.36 -13.98 -22.91
N GLY A 17 -15.35 -13.10 -23.92
CA GLY A 17 -14.15 -12.32 -24.29
C GLY A 17 -13.72 -11.33 -23.20
N LEU A 18 -14.67 -10.83 -22.39
CA LEU A 18 -14.38 -9.95 -21.26
C LEU A 18 -13.77 -10.72 -20.08
N LYS A 19 -14.20 -11.97 -19.83
CA LYS A 19 -13.62 -12.82 -18.78
C LYS A 19 -12.12 -13.07 -18.97
N GLY A 20 -11.67 -13.19 -20.23
CA GLY A 20 -10.25 -13.36 -20.56
C GLY A 20 -9.39 -12.12 -20.33
N THR A 21 -9.97 -10.92 -20.33
CA THR A 21 -9.24 -9.65 -20.22
C THR A 21 -9.20 -9.07 -18.80
N HIS A 22 -10.13 -9.50 -17.94
CA HIS A 22 -10.18 -9.08 -16.52
C HIS A 22 -8.85 -9.25 -15.75
N PRO A 23 -8.10 -10.38 -15.87
CA PRO A 23 -6.82 -10.53 -15.19
C PRO A 23 -5.78 -9.50 -15.61
N LEU A 24 -5.66 -9.23 -16.93
CA LEU A 24 -4.71 -8.27 -17.49
C LEU A 24 -5.03 -6.84 -17.04
N TYR A 25 -6.32 -6.47 -16.95
CA TYR A 25 -6.72 -5.16 -16.44
C TYR A 25 -6.43 -5.01 -14.95
N ASN A 26 -6.72 -6.03 -14.15
CA ASN A 26 -6.40 -6.02 -12.73
C ASN A 26 -4.89 -5.88 -12.50
N GLU A 27 -4.06 -6.57 -13.29
CA GLU A 27 -2.61 -6.44 -13.23
C GLU A 27 -2.14 -5.02 -13.57
N ALA A 28 -2.61 -4.45 -14.69
CA ALA A 28 -2.25 -3.09 -15.10
C ALA A 28 -2.65 -2.03 -14.07
N ILE A 29 -3.86 -2.15 -13.50
CA ILE A 29 -4.37 -1.26 -12.45
C ILE A 29 -3.51 -1.39 -11.19
N ASN A 30 -3.24 -2.62 -10.73
CA ASN A 30 -2.39 -2.83 -9.55
C ASN A 30 -0.96 -2.32 -9.77
N ALA A 31 -0.36 -2.58 -10.94
CA ALA A 31 0.97 -2.08 -11.27
C ALA A 31 1.01 -0.54 -11.21
N SER A 32 0.07 0.14 -11.87
CA SER A 32 -0.03 1.60 -11.88
C SER A 32 -0.22 2.20 -10.48
N MET A 33 -1.10 1.63 -9.66
CA MET A 33 -1.28 2.08 -8.26
C MET A 33 -0.03 1.83 -7.42
N ASN A 34 0.64 0.69 -7.61
CA ASN A 34 1.83 0.34 -6.86
C ASN A 34 3.00 1.27 -7.21
N GLU A 35 3.22 1.54 -8.49
CA GLU A 35 4.20 2.52 -8.98
C GLU A 35 3.95 3.91 -8.39
N GLN A 36 2.70 4.35 -8.34
CA GLN A 36 2.32 5.63 -7.74
C GLN A 36 2.71 5.71 -6.25
N PHE A 37 2.50 4.63 -5.48
CA PHE A 37 2.87 4.63 -4.07
C PHE A 37 4.38 4.72 -3.86
N VAL A 38 5.18 3.94 -4.59
CA VAL A 38 6.64 4.04 -4.50
C VAL A 38 7.13 5.38 -5.01
N GLN A 39 6.55 5.91 -6.08
CA GLN A 39 6.90 7.25 -6.56
C GLN A 39 6.62 8.33 -5.52
N ASN A 40 5.49 8.25 -4.79
CA ASN A 40 5.18 9.18 -3.71
C ASN A 40 6.14 9.02 -2.51
N LEU A 41 6.53 7.80 -2.13
CA LEU A 41 7.54 7.57 -1.10
C LEU A 41 8.88 8.20 -1.47
N VAL A 42 9.31 8.03 -2.73
CA VAL A 42 10.53 8.67 -3.24
C VAL A 42 10.35 10.19 -3.25
N ARG A 43 9.24 10.74 -3.75
CA ARG A 43 8.97 12.20 -3.70
C ARG A 43 9.10 12.78 -2.30
N LEU A 44 8.52 12.12 -1.29
CA LEU A 44 8.62 12.56 0.11
C LEU A 44 10.06 12.58 0.62
N ARG A 45 10.90 11.62 0.20
CA ARG A 45 12.34 11.62 0.51
C ARG A 45 13.05 12.87 -0.03
N TYR A 46 12.63 13.37 -1.20
CA TYR A 46 13.12 14.60 -1.83
C TYR A 46 12.30 15.85 -1.47
N ARG A 47 11.32 15.75 -0.56
CA ARG A 47 10.38 16.84 -0.21
C ARG A 47 9.58 17.39 -1.40
N ASP A 48 9.38 16.57 -2.43
CA ASP A 48 8.54 16.87 -3.58
C ASP A 48 7.05 16.58 -3.26
N PRO A 49 6.09 17.30 -3.87
CA PRO A 49 4.66 17.11 -3.60
C PRO A 49 4.15 15.74 -4.06
N THR A 50 3.27 15.11 -3.27
CA THR A 50 2.65 13.82 -3.57
C THR A 50 1.30 13.97 -4.25
N TYR A 51 0.96 13.02 -5.14
CA TYR A 51 -0.33 12.97 -5.82
C TYR A 51 -0.91 11.56 -5.74
N PHE A 52 -2.21 11.47 -5.42
CA PHE A 52 -2.92 10.20 -5.41
C PHE A 52 -4.01 10.24 -6.49
N LEU A 53 -3.94 9.31 -7.44
CA LEU A 53 -4.99 9.05 -8.42
C LEU A 53 -5.72 7.75 -8.04
N ASP A 54 -7.00 7.70 -8.37
CA ASP A 54 -7.84 6.50 -8.29
C ASP A 54 -8.45 6.18 -9.65
N VAL A 55 -8.76 4.91 -9.87
CA VAL A 55 -9.40 4.47 -11.12
C VAL A 55 -10.89 4.83 -11.02
N SER A 56 -11.36 5.73 -11.88
CA SER A 56 -12.74 6.20 -11.88
C SER A 56 -13.65 5.36 -12.78
N ASN A 57 -13.13 4.91 -13.93
CA ASN A 57 -13.87 4.06 -14.86
C ASN A 57 -12.90 3.19 -15.68
N VAL A 58 -13.34 1.98 -16.02
CA VAL A 58 -12.67 1.09 -16.97
C VAL A 58 -13.68 0.80 -18.09
N ALA A 59 -13.44 1.38 -19.27
CA ALA A 59 -14.25 1.13 -20.46
C ALA A 59 -13.45 0.25 -21.43
N ALA A 60 -14.05 -0.83 -21.94
CA ALA A 60 -13.44 -1.66 -22.98
C ALA A 60 -14.26 -1.56 -24.27
N THR A 61 -13.60 -1.25 -25.39
CA THR A 61 -14.23 -1.35 -26.72
C THR A 61 -13.72 -2.61 -27.42
N LEU A 62 -14.65 -3.49 -27.81
CA LEU A 62 -14.36 -4.67 -28.62
C LEU A 62 -14.44 -4.29 -30.11
N LYS A 63 -13.37 -4.50 -30.85
CA LYS A 63 -13.32 -4.41 -32.30
C LYS A 63 -13.25 -5.83 -32.87
N LEU A 64 -14.20 -6.16 -33.73
CA LEU A 64 -14.18 -7.37 -34.55
C LEU A 64 -13.74 -6.97 -35.95
N GLU A 65 -12.57 -7.44 -36.36
CA GLU A 65 -12.04 -7.21 -37.71
C GLU A 65 -12.20 -8.52 -38.49
N MET A 66 -13.19 -8.56 -39.37
CA MET A 66 -13.36 -9.64 -40.34
C MET A 66 -12.75 -9.16 -41.65
N THR A 67 -11.61 -9.73 -42.01
CA THR A 67 -10.94 -9.47 -43.30
C THR A 67 -11.21 -10.66 -44.22
N GLY A 68 -12.04 -10.42 -45.24
CA GLY A 68 -12.27 -11.33 -46.35
C GLY A 68 -11.63 -10.74 -47.60
N GLY A 69 -10.62 -11.41 -48.13
CA GLY A 69 -9.90 -10.98 -49.33
C GLY A 69 -9.89 -12.09 -50.36
N LEU A 70 -10.06 -11.72 -51.63
CA LEU A 70 -9.78 -12.60 -52.76
C LEU A 70 -8.42 -12.21 -53.32
N ASP A 71 -7.38 -12.98 -52.99
CA ASP A 71 -6.02 -12.70 -53.44
C ASP A 71 -5.85 -13.19 -54.89
N GLN A 72 -5.75 -12.25 -55.83
CA GLN A 72 -5.52 -12.55 -57.25
C GLN A 72 -4.02 -12.54 -57.62
N THR A 73 -3.10 -12.48 -56.64
CA THR A 73 -1.67 -12.27 -56.91
C THR A 73 -0.76 -13.50 -56.72
N ALA A 74 -1.31 -14.69 -56.48
CA ALA A 74 -0.53 -15.94 -56.48
C ALA A 74 -0.16 -16.39 -57.91
N PHE A 75 0.69 -15.62 -58.60
CA PHE A 75 1.31 -16.01 -59.87
C PHE A 75 2.49 -16.96 -59.63
N GLY A 76 2.22 -18.25 -59.77
CA GLY A 76 3.23 -19.29 -60.02
C GLY A 76 2.88 -20.02 -61.32
N LEU A 77 3.54 -19.63 -62.41
CA LEU A 77 3.39 -20.26 -63.73
C LEU A 77 3.99 -21.69 -63.71
N SER A 78 3.17 -22.70 -63.48
CA SER A 78 3.47 -24.07 -63.91
C SER A 78 2.20 -24.91 -64.05
N GLY A 79 1.74 -25.07 -65.30
CA GLY A 79 1.10 -26.29 -65.80
C GLY A 79 -0.27 -26.71 -65.23
N SER A 80 -1.26 -26.73 -66.13
CA SER A 80 -2.58 -27.37 -66.00
C SER A 80 -3.65 -26.59 -65.25
N ALA A 81 -4.68 -26.22 -66.01
CA ALA A 81 -5.91 -25.58 -65.57
C ALA A 81 -6.72 -26.50 -64.65
N SER A 82 -6.82 -26.12 -63.38
CA SER A 82 -8.02 -26.36 -62.56
C SER A 82 -8.04 -25.27 -61.51
N ASP A 83 -9.11 -24.48 -61.52
CA ASP A 83 -9.37 -23.31 -60.66
C ASP A 83 -8.90 -23.50 -59.21
N ILE A 84 -7.88 -22.76 -58.79
CA ILE A 84 -7.56 -22.60 -57.37
C ILE A 84 -7.79 -21.14 -57.01
N LEU A 85 -9.06 -20.84 -56.73
CA LEU A 85 -9.49 -19.63 -56.05
C LEU A 85 -9.04 -19.75 -54.58
N GLN A 86 -7.94 -19.10 -54.18
CA GLN A 86 -7.55 -19.07 -52.77
C GLN A 86 -8.41 -18.02 -52.03
N LEU A 87 -9.48 -18.50 -51.39
CA LEU A 87 -10.30 -17.72 -50.49
C LEU A 87 -9.62 -17.65 -49.12
N SER A 88 -9.06 -16.49 -48.77
CA SER A 88 -8.55 -16.25 -47.42
C SER A 88 -9.60 -15.51 -46.59
N ALA A 89 -9.98 -16.11 -45.46
CA ALA A 89 -10.80 -15.47 -44.44
C ALA A 89 -10.01 -15.41 -43.14
N SER A 90 -9.75 -14.20 -42.64
CA SER A 90 -9.16 -13.99 -41.31
C SER A 90 -10.15 -13.25 -40.43
N ALA A 91 -10.35 -13.78 -39.22
CA ALA A 91 -11.12 -13.14 -38.17
C ALA A 91 -10.16 -12.77 -37.04
N GLY A 92 -10.03 -11.47 -36.77
CA GLY A 92 -9.30 -10.94 -35.62
C GLY A 92 -10.26 -10.29 -34.62
N TYR A 93 -10.03 -10.51 -33.34
CA TYR A 93 -10.66 -9.73 -32.27
C TYR A 93 -9.60 -8.87 -31.59
N SER A 94 -9.92 -7.61 -31.33
CA SER A 94 -9.04 -6.69 -30.62
C SER A 94 -9.84 -5.91 -29.58
N THR A 95 -9.33 -5.83 -28.37
CA THR A 95 -9.94 -5.05 -27.27
C THR A 95 -9.01 -3.93 -26.89
N GLN A 96 -9.47 -2.68 -26.99
CA GLN A 96 -8.74 -1.52 -26.50
C GLN A 96 -9.41 -1.00 -25.22
N PRO A 97 -8.82 -1.23 -24.03
CA PRO A 97 -9.33 -0.64 -22.80
C PRO A 97 -8.92 0.84 -22.69
N THR A 98 -9.84 1.66 -22.23
CA THR A 98 -9.59 3.02 -21.76
C THR A 98 -9.80 3.05 -20.26
N ILE A 99 -8.71 3.22 -19.50
CA ILE A 99 -8.74 3.39 -18.05
C ILE A 99 -8.75 4.88 -17.76
N SER A 100 -9.81 5.37 -17.13
CA SER A 100 -9.91 6.76 -16.69
C SER A 100 -9.44 6.86 -15.24
N TYR A 101 -8.49 7.75 -15.00
CA TYR A 101 -8.02 8.09 -13.66
C TYR A 101 -8.66 9.41 -13.21
N ALA A 102 -9.12 9.45 -11.96
CA ALA A 102 -9.55 10.68 -11.33
C ALA A 102 -8.61 10.99 -10.15
N PRO A 103 -8.21 12.26 -9.96
CA PRO A 103 -7.39 12.61 -8.83
C PRO A 103 -8.20 12.50 -7.54
N LEU A 104 -7.62 11.87 -6.52
CA LEU A 104 -8.14 11.90 -5.16
C LEU A 104 -7.83 13.28 -4.59
N GLN A 105 -8.79 14.18 -4.71
CA GLN A 105 -8.70 15.59 -4.32
C GLN A 105 -9.93 16.00 -3.52
N GLY A 106 -9.83 17.15 -2.88
CA GLY A 106 -10.89 17.73 -2.06
C GLY A 106 -10.71 17.49 -0.57
N GLU A 107 -11.55 18.18 0.22
CA GLU A 107 -11.44 18.23 1.67
C GLU A 107 -11.59 16.86 2.33
N SER A 108 -12.50 16.01 1.86
CA SER A 108 -12.74 14.67 2.44
C SER A 108 -11.52 13.76 2.35
N PHE A 109 -10.83 13.77 1.21
CA PHE A 109 -9.61 12.99 1.02
C PHE A 109 -8.46 13.53 1.88
N VAL A 110 -8.23 14.85 1.86
CA VAL A 110 -7.19 15.48 2.68
C VAL A 110 -7.42 15.19 4.16
N LYS A 111 -8.66 15.36 4.64
CA LYS A 111 -9.05 15.06 6.01
C LYS A 111 -8.82 13.60 6.36
N SER A 112 -9.20 12.66 5.49
CA SER A 112 -8.99 11.23 5.75
C SER A 112 -7.51 10.85 5.79
N VAL A 113 -6.69 11.31 4.85
CA VAL A 113 -5.26 10.98 4.79
C VAL A 113 -4.46 11.57 5.96
N LEU A 114 -4.89 12.73 6.48
CA LEU A 114 -4.28 13.40 7.62
C LEU A 114 -4.88 12.97 8.97
N SER A 115 -6.02 12.30 8.98
CA SER A 115 -6.61 11.78 10.21
C SER A 115 -5.79 10.60 10.74
N PRO A 116 -5.57 10.51 12.06
CA PRO A 116 -4.96 9.33 12.68
C PRO A 116 -5.75 8.04 12.37
N ILE A 117 -5.05 6.91 12.27
CA ILE A 117 -5.70 5.60 12.13
C ILE A 117 -6.54 5.33 13.39
N PRO A 118 -7.85 5.01 13.27
CA PRO A 118 -8.68 4.68 14.43
C PRO A 118 -8.15 3.48 15.22
N LEU A 119 -8.35 3.48 16.54
CA LEU A 119 -7.89 2.37 17.40
C LEU A 119 -8.58 1.06 17.04
N GLU A 120 -9.83 1.13 16.62
CA GLU A 120 -10.62 -0.01 16.16
C GLU A 120 -9.95 -0.69 14.96
N ALA A 121 -9.49 0.12 14.00
CA ALA A 121 -8.76 -0.38 12.85
C ALA A 121 -7.39 -0.96 13.25
N LEU A 122 -6.68 -0.32 14.18
CA LEU A 122 -5.40 -0.80 14.70
C LEU A 122 -5.52 -2.21 15.31
N PHE A 123 -6.48 -2.40 16.21
CA PHE A 123 -6.71 -3.68 16.88
C PHE A 123 -7.28 -4.73 15.93
N ALA A 124 -8.23 -4.37 15.05
CA ALA A 124 -8.74 -5.30 14.04
C ALA A 124 -7.64 -5.80 13.10
N LEU A 125 -6.71 -4.94 12.69
CA LEU A 125 -5.55 -5.36 11.89
C LEU A 125 -4.66 -6.33 12.69
N SER A 126 -4.40 -6.04 13.96
CA SER A 126 -3.63 -6.91 14.84
C SER A 126 -4.28 -8.29 15.07
N GLU A 127 -5.61 -8.38 15.07
CA GLU A 127 -6.35 -9.64 15.24
C GLU A 127 -6.52 -10.42 13.92
N SER A 128 -6.48 -9.74 12.77
CA SER A 128 -6.61 -10.35 11.44
C SER A 128 -5.36 -11.11 10.95
N GLY A 129 -4.40 -11.36 11.83
CA GLY A 129 -3.21 -12.16 11.55
C GLY A 129 -1.99 -11.37 11.07
N TRP A 130 -2.09 -10.04 10.96
CA TRP A 130 -0.90 -9.21 10.76
C TRP A 130 0.03 -9.30 11.96
N ASN A 131 1.34 -9.25 11.72
CA ASN A 131 2.31 -9.13 12.79
C ASN A 131 2.12 -7.78 13.53
N PRO A 132 1.73 -7.77 14.82
CA PRO A 132 1.60 -6.57 15.63
C PRO A 132 2.84 -5.70 15.67
N ARG A 133 4.07 -6.27 15.58
CA ARG A 133 5.27 -5.42 15.47
C ARG A 133 5.24 -4.54 14.23
N ARG A 134 4.67 -5.03 13.12
CA ARG A 134 4.49 -4.27 11.89
C ARG A 134 3.33 -3.28 12.00
N VAL A 135 2.18 -3.73 12.50
CA VAL A 135 1.00 -2.87 12.68
C VAL A 135 1.30 -1.72 13.65
N PHE A 136 1.78 -2.01 14.86
CA PHE A 136 2.12 -0.99 15.85
C PHE A 136 3.37 -0.20 15.45
N GLY A 137 4.38 -0.85 14.84
CA GLY A 137 5.59 -0.18 14.39
C GLY A 137 5.34 0.91 13.34
N LEU A 138 4.34 0.72 12.47
CA LEU A 138 3.94 1.73 11.48
C LEU A 138 2.86 2.66 12.04
N CYS A 139 1.78 2.11 12.58
CA CYS A 139 0.57 2.88 12.90
C CYS A 139 0.63 3.61 14.25
N VAL A 140 1.47 3.21 15.19
CA VAL A 140 1.51 3.82 16.52
C VAL A 140 2.72 4.72 16.66
N GLU A 141 2.48 5.99 16.95
CA GLU A 141 3.52 6.98 17.20
C GLU A 141 3.97 6.98 18.67
N ARG A 142 3.03 6.80 19.59
CA ARG A 142 3.27 6.81 21.04
C ARG A 142 2.29 5.92 21.78
N ILE A 143 2.77 5.25 22.83
CA ILE A 143 1.93 4.59 23.84
C ILE A 143 2.40 5.05 25.21
N ASN A 144 1.54 5.74 25.96
CA ASN A 144 1.89 6.41 27.21
C ASN A 144 3.16 7.26 27.03
N GLY A 145 4.18 7.06 27.86
CA GLY A 145 5.47 7.74 27.75
C GLY A 145 6.44 7.16 26.72
N LEU A 146 6.06 6.08 26.01
CA LEU A 146 6.95 5.38 25.09
C LEU A 146 6.77 5.87 23.66
N GLU A 147 7.86 6.35 23.08
CA GLU A 147 7.89 6.92 21.74
C GLU A 147 8.38 5.93 20.69
N ASN A 148 7.75 5.95 19.52
CA ASN A 148 8.17 5.20 18.35
C ASN A 148 8.65 6.16 17.27
N ALA A 149 9.78 6.85 17.45
CA ALA A 149 10.33 7.81 16.47
C ALA A 149 9.30 8.82 15.92
N PRO A 150 8.70 9.68 16.76
CA PRO A 150 7.66 10.64 16.34
C PRO A 150 8.17 11.65 15.30
N SER A 151 9.45 11.99 15.31
CA SER A 151 10.07 12.87 14.30
C SER A 151 10.06 12.29 12.88
N ALA A 152 9.78 10.99 12.73
CA ALA A 152 9.64 10.31 11.45
C ALA A 152 8.26 10.50 10.79
N SER A 153 7.30 11.11 11.49
CA SER A 153 5.92 11.28 11.01
C SER A 153 5.74 12.46 10.04
N GLY A 154 6.84 13.09 9.60
CA GLY A 154 6.88 14.28 8.75
C GLY A 154 8.14 14.33 7.86
N PRO A 155 8.45 15.50 7.26
CA PRO A 155 9.65 15.66 6.44
C PRO A 155 10.91 15.21 7.17
N THR A 156 11.86 14.60 6.44
CA THR A 156 13.09 14.04 7.03
C THR A 156 13.76 15.05 7.96
N PRO A 157 13.93 14.73 9.26
CA PRO A 157 14.55 15.64 10.22
C PRO A 157 16.08 15.61 10.12
N ASP A 158 16.72 16.70 10.53
CA ASP A 158 18.18 16.82 10.52
C ASP A 158 18.84 16.00 11.64
N LEU A 159 18.14 15.79 12.75
CA LEU A 159 18.61 15.06 13.93
C LEU A 159 17.89 13.72 14.07
N ALA A 160 18.64 12.70 14.49
CA ALA A 160 18.10 11.38 14.78
C ALA A 160 17.05 11.42 15.90
N PRO A 161 16.02 10.56 15.86
CA PRO A 161 15.05 10.46 16.94
C PRO A 161 15.73 10.01 18.24
N GLU A 162 15.33 10.62 19.34
CA GLU A 162 15.74 10.19 20.68
C GLU A 162 14.82 9.06 21.19
N HIS A 163 15.32 8.22 22.10
CA HIS A 163 14.50 7.37 22.99
C HIS A 163 13.53 6.30 22.39
N ASP A 164 13.85 5.63 21.27
CA ASP A 164 13.02 4.54 20.72
C ASP A 164 13.17 3.15 21.42
N GLY A 165 14.07 3.05 22.40
CA GLY A 165 14.39 1.78 23.08
C GLY A 165 13.24 1.18 23.89
N GLY A 166 12.48 2.00 24.61
CA GLY A 166 11.37 1.55 25.46
C GLY A 166 10.22 0.96 24.66
N PHE A 167 9.84 1.61 23.54
CA PHE A 167 8.81 1.10 22.65
C PHE A 167 9.23 -0.23 22.00
N ARG A 168 10.48 -0.35 21.55
CA ARG A 168 11.02 -1.62 21.03
C ARG A 168 11.00 -2.73 22.09
N ARG A 169 11.29 -2.41 23.36
CA ARG A 169 11.18 -3.37 24.47
C ARG A 169 9.74 -3.81 24.66
N LEU A 170 8.79 -2.88 24.74
CA LEU A 170 7.37 -3.18 24.84
C LEU A 170 6.92 -4.13 23.72
N MET A 171 7.25 -3.83 22.47
CA MET A 171 6.87 -4.66 21.31
C MET A 171 7.47 -6.09 21.34
N ARG A 172 8.61 -6.30 22.01
CA ARG A 172 9.14 -7.64 22.24
C ARG A 172 8.32 -8.38 23.29
N LEU A 173 8.02 -7.74 24.42
CA LEU A 173 7.23 -8.34 25.50
C LEU A 173 5.81 -8.68 25.03
N LEU A 174 5.16 -7.80 24.25
CA LEU A 174 3.84 -8.06 23.67
C LEU A 174 3.84 -9.28 22.73
N ASP A 175 4.94 -9.53 22.03
CA ASP A 175 5.08 -10.68 21.14
C ASP A 175 5.30 -11.98 21.92
N GLU A 176 6.04 -11.93 23.04
CA GLU A 176 6.25 -13.09 23.94
C GLU A 176 4.92 -13.62 24.49
N VAL A 177 3.97 -12.73 24.83
CA VAL A 177 2.67 -13.11 25.41
C VAL A 177 1.53 -13.23 24.39
N ARG A 178 1.79 -12.96 23.10
CA ARG A 178 0.73 -12.87 22.07
C ARG A 178 -0.12 -14.13 21.99
N GLY A 179 0.52 -15.30 21.92
CA GLY A 179 -0.18 -16.58 21.77
C GLY A 179 -1.04 -16.98 22.98
N GLN A 180 -0.89 -16.27 24.10
CA GLN A 180 -1.54 -16.59 25.37
C GLN A 180 -2.81 -15.77 25.61
N HIS A 181 -3.15 -14.84 24.72
CA HIS A 181 -4.33 -13.97 24.84
C HIS A 181 -4.39 -13.21 26.18
N LEU A 182 -3.22 -12.77 26.68
CA LEU A 182 -3.11 -12.04 27.94
C LEU A 182 -3.39 -10.54 27.80
N ILE A 183 -3.42 -10.03 26.57
CA ILE A 183 -3.64 -8.61 26.27
C ILE A 183 -4.81 -8.55 25.30
N ILE A 184 -5.96 -8.11 25.79
CA ILE A 184 -7.23 -8.17 25.07
C ILE A 184 -7.80 -6.76 24.96
N PRO A 185 -7.86 -6.19 23.75
CA PRO A 185 -8.61 -4.97 23.53
C PRO A 185 -10.11 -5.28 23.65
N ARG A 186 -10.80 -4.56 24.52
CA ARG A 186 -12.27 -4.57 24.64
C ARG A 186 -12.79 -3.26 24.07
N LEU A 187 -13.06 -3.28 22.78
CA LEU A 187 -13.69 -2.19 22.06
C LEU A 187 -15.20 -2.46 22.04
N ASP A 188 -15.97 -1.63 22.74
CA ASP A 188 -17.42 -1.71 22.64
C ASP A 188 -17.87 -1.34 21.22
N LEU A 189 -18.93 -1.98 20.71
CA LEU A 189 -19.49 -1.74 19.38
C LEU A 189 -20.01 -0.30 19.22
N GLU A 190 -20.30 0.38 20.33
CA GLU A 190 -20.66 1.81 20.37
C GLU A 190 -19.51 2.76 20.76
N GLY A 191 -18.29 2.24 21.04
CA GLY A 191 -17.08 3.04 21.26
C GLY A 191 -17.07 3.94 22.51
N LYS A 192 -18.04 3.80 23.44
CA LYS A 192 -18.20 4.74 24.57
C LYS A 192 -17.17 4.59 25.68
N ASP A 193 -16.58 3.41 25.87
CA ASP A 193 -15.53 3.17 26.89
C ASP A 193 -14.57 2.04 26.45
N PRO A 194 -13.67 2.28 25.47
CA PRO A 194 -12.71 1.28 25.05
C PRO A 194 -11.75 0.95 26.19
N ARG A 195 -11.49 -0.34 26.43
CA ARG A 195 -10.61 -0.82 27.49
C ARG A 195 -9.57 -1.79 26.98
N LEU A 196 -8.45 -1.88 27.68
CA LEU A 196 -7.44 -2.90 27.49
C LEU A 196 -7.37 -3.78 28.74
N GLU A 197 -7.67 -5.05 28.57
CA GLU A 197 -7.51 -6.04 29.63
C GLU A 197 -6.10 -6.64 29.54
N ILE A 198 -5.33 -6.53 30.62
CA ILE A 198 -4.02 -7.16 30.79
C ILE A 198 -4.13 -8.17 31.92
N ARG A 199 -4.32 -9.44 31.55
CA ARG A 199 -4.53 -10.55 32.48
C ARG A 199 -3.25 -10.90 33.22
N SER A 200 -3.41 -11.22 34.50
CA SER A 200 -2.35 -11.86 35.28
C SER A 200 -2.20 -13.32 34.86
N ASP A 201 -0.95 -13.77 34.73
CA ASP A 201 -0.62 -15.17 34.48
C ASP A 201 0.65 -15.54 35.24
N ALA A 202 0.63 -16.68 35.93
CA ALA A 202 1.75 -17.09 36.78
C ALA A 202 3.03 -17.38 35.98
N LYS A 203 2.88 -17.90 34.75
CA LYS A 203 4.02 -18.24 33.88
C LYS A 203 4.65 -17.00 33.25
N HIS A 204 3.85 -15.96 32.97
CA HIS A 204 4.32 -14.71 32.35
C HIS A 204 4.29 -13.52 33.32
N ALA A 205 4.29 -13.77 34.63
CA ALA A 205 4.12 -12.74 35.66
C ALA A 205 5.17 -11.62 35.58
N ASP A 206 6.43 -11.97 35.29
CA ASP A 206 7.51 -10.97 35.14
C ASP A 206 7.35 -10.15 33.85
N THR A 207 6.97 -10.79 32.74
CA THR A 207 6.69 -10.11 31.46
C THR A 207 5.55 -9.12 31.60
N ILE A 208 4.44 -9.53 32.22
CA ILE A 208 3.26 -8.66 32.46
C ILE A 208 3.64 -7.51 33.41
N ARG A 209 4.41 -7.79 34.47
CA ARG A 209 4.90 -6.74 35.38
C ARG A 209 5.75 -5.71 34.65
N GLU A 210 6.67 -6.15 33.79
CA GLU A 210 7.51 -5.25 33.00
C GLU A 210 6.70 -4.42 32.00
N ILE A 211 5.70 -5.01 31.33
CA ILE A 211 4.76 -4.28 30.45
C ILE A 211 4.07 -3.16 31.23
N LYS A 212 3.49 -3.47 32.38
CA LYS A 212 2.80 -2.47 33.22
C LYS A 212 3.76 -1.38 33.69
N GLN A 213 4.98 -1.73 34.09
CA GLN A 213 6.02 -0.78 34.48
C GLN A 213 6.45 0.16 33.34
N LEU A 214 6.72 -0.39 32.15
CA LEU A 214 7.10 0.40 30.98
C LEU A 214 6.01 1.39 30.57
N LEU A 215 4.75 1.00 30.77
CA LEU A 215 3.60 1.85 30.49
C LEU A 215 3.24 2.79 31.65
N GLY A 216 3.86 2.66 32.83
CA GLY A 216 3.51 3.45 34.01
C GLY A 216 2.13 3.14 34.59
N LEU A 217 1.66 1.91 34.44
CA LEU A 217 0.34 1.45 34.86
C LEU A 217 0.35 0.93 36.31
N ASP A 218 -0.79 1.04 36.99
CA ASP A 218 -1.01 0.40 38.29
C ASP A 218 -0.92 -1.14 38.12
N PRO A 219 0.02 -1.83 38.79
CA PRO A 219 0.22 -3.27 38.63
C PRO A 219 -0.97 -4.11 39.14
N THR A 220 -1.80 -3.55 40.02
CA THR A 220 -2.93 -4.24 40.67
C THR A 220 -4.18 -4.32 39.80
N LEU A 221 -4.30 -3.42 38.83
CA LEU A 221 -5.42 -3.40 37.90
C LEU A 221 -5.24 -4.45 36.79
N GLU A 222 -6.33 -5.00 36.28
CA GLU A 222 -6.31 -5.83 35.06
C GLU A 222 -7.03 -5.14 33.90
N ASN A 223 -7.81 -4.10 34.16
CA ASN A 223 -8.60 -3.39 33.15
C ASN A 223 -8.20 -1.92 33.14
N TYR A 224 -7.70 -1.46 31.99
CA TYR A 224 -7.24 -0.08 31.79
C TYR A 224 -8.13 0.61 30.75
N ARG A 225 -8.41 1.90 30.95
CA ARG A 225 -9.10 2.72 29.94
C ARG A 225 -8.18 2.94 28.74
N LEU A 226 -8.70 2.86 27.53
CA LEU A 226 -7.99 3.30 26.33
C LEU A 226 -8.33 4.75 26.02
N SER A 227 -7.32 5.56 25.71
CA SER A 227 -7.51 6.96 25.35
C SER A 227 -6.66 7.36 24.15
N GLY A 228 -7.15 8.30 23.34
CA GLY A 228 -6.34 9.00 22.35
C GLY A 228 -5.60 10.21 22.93
N GLU A 229 -5.95 10.64 24.15
CA GLU A 229 -5.31 11.77 24.82
C GLU A 229 -3.98 11.33 25.44
N PHE A 230 -2.88 11.74 24.79
CA PHE A 230 -1.52 11.29 25.13
C PHE A 230 -0.76 12.23 26.07
N LEU A 231 -1.30 13.42 26.37
CA LEU A 231 -0.67 14.39 27.27
C LEU A 231 -0.91 14.05 28.74
N ARG A 232 -1.97 13.28 29.02
CA ARG A 232 -2.33 12.85 30.36
C ARG A 232 -1.77 11.46 30.63
N HIS A 233 -1.18 11.28 31.80
CA HIS A 233 -0.65 10.00 32.26
C HIS A 233 -1.34 9.64 33.56
N ASP A 234 -2.32 8.74 33.47
CA ASP A 234 -3.01 8.18 34.62
C ASP A 234 -2.66 6.68 34.74
N PRO A 235 -2.40 6.14 35.96
CA PRO A 235 -2.04 4.74 36.15
C PRO A 235 -3.14 3.72 35.74
N ASP A 236 -4.38 4.19 35.53
CA ASP A 236 -5.53 3.39 35.09
C ASP A 236 -5.77 3.47 33.57
N THR A 237 -4.92 4.17 32.82
CA THR A 237 -5.16 4.52 31.42
C THR A 237 -3.98 4.19 30.50
N VAL A 238 -4.30 3.57 29.36
CA VAL A 238 -3.37 3.35 28.24
C VAL A 238 -3.75 4.32 27.12
N SER A 239 -2.94 5.37 26.98
CA SER A 239 -3.05 6.36 25.93
C SER A 239 -2.26 5.92 24.69
N ILE A 240 -2.94 5.79 23.55
CA ILE A 240 -2.33 5.40 22.28
C ILE A 240 -2.54 6.52 21.27
N ARG A 241 -1.43 7.09 20.77
CA ARG A 241 -1.44 8.03 19.65
C ARG A 241 -1.06 7.29 18.38
N THR A 242 -1.98 7.24 17.43
CA THR A 242 -1.75 6.65 16.11
C THR A 242 -1.24 7.70 15.11
N ARG A 243 -0.53 7.22 14.09
CA ARG A 243 -0.13 7.99 12.91
C ARG A 243 -1.31 8.15 11.96
N SER A 244 -1.29 9.22 11.17
CA SER A 244 -2.10 9.30 9.97
C SER A 244 -1.49 8.48 8.84
N LEU A 245 -2.24 8.29 7.75
CA LEU A 245 -1.69 7.65 6.56
C LEU A 245 -0.50 8.44 6.00
N MET A 246 -0.60 9.77 5.96
CA MET A 246 0.52 10.61 5.51
C MET A 246 1.76 10.45 6.40
N SER A 247 1.57 10.37 7.71
CA SER A 247 2.68 10.13 8.65
C SER A 247 3.34 8.77 8.45
N ILE A 248 2.58 7.74 8.06
CA ILE A 248 3.15 6.44 7.68
C ILE A 248 3.94 6.55 6.37
N PHE A 249 3.44 7.29 5.37
CA PHE A 249 4.18 7.57 4.15
C PHE A 249 5.51 8.29 4.44
N PHE A 250 5.52 9.28 5.32
CA PHE A 250 6.74 9.95 5.75
C PHE A 250 7.71 8.99 6.45
N LEU A 251 7.23 8.21 7.42
CA LEU A 251 8.03 7.22 8.15
C LEU A 251 8.74 6.26 7.18
N LEU A 252 7.99 5.72 6.21
CA LEU A 252 8.52 4.80 5.22
C LEU A 252 9.47 5.49 4.21
N SER A 253 9.21 6.75 3.88
CA SER A 253 10.06 7.54 2.96
C SER A 253 11.49 7.69 3.48
N HIS A 254 11.71 7.66 4.79
CA HIS A 254 13.07 7.72 5.35
C HIS A 254 13.91 6.47 5.07
N SER A 255 13.27 5.36 4.72
CA SER A 255 13.94 4.11 4.33
C SER A 255 14.09 3.97 2.80
N VAL A 256 14.02 5.10 2.10
CA VAL A 256 14.36 5.23 0.68
C VAL A 256 15.84 5.64 0.58
N ASP A 257 16.65 4.81 -0.06
CA ASP A 257 18.05 5.12 -0.34
C ASP A 257 18.14 6.38 -1.23
N ALA A 258 19.23 7.14 -1.08
CA ALA A 258 19.50 8.27 -1.96
C ALA A 258 20.92 8.11 -2.53
N PRO A 259 21.12 8.32 -3.84
CA PRO A 259 22.45 8.34 -4.44
C PRO A 259 23.38 9.29 -3.69
N LEU A 260 24.66 8.93 -3.58
CA LEU A 260 25.65 9.79 -2.92
C LEU A 260 25.73 11.17 -3.59
N SER A 261 25.63 11.21 -4.92
CA SER A 261 25.55 12.45 -5.71
C SER A 261 24.41 13.36 -5.24
N HIS A 262 23.22 12.80 -4.97
CA HIS A 262 22.06 13.55 -4.50
C HIS A 262 22.23 14.02 -3.05
N LYS A 263 22.83 13.20 -2.18
CA LYS A 263 23.17 13.60 -0.80
C LYS A 263 24.18 14.75 -0.79
N SER A 264 25.26 14.63 -1.56
CA SER A 264 26.31 15.66 -1.66
C SER A 264 25.81 16.97 -2.27
N ALA A 265 24.85 16.91 -3.18
CA ALA A 265 24.22 18.09 -3.77
C ALA A 265 23.12 18.72 -2.89
N GLY A 266 22.83 18.15 -1.72
CA GLY A 266 21.79 18.67 -0.80
C GLY A 266 20.36 18.47 -1.30
N LEU A 267 20.13 17.53 -2.23
CA LEU A 267 18.79 17.24 -2.76
C LEU A 267 17.92 16.44 -1.77
N VAL A 268 18.54 15.84 -0.75
CA VAL A 268 17.87 15.13 0.33
C VAL A 268 18.48 15.54 1.67
N THR A 269 17.68 15.51 2.73
CA THR A 269 18.18 15.66 4.09
C THR A 269 18.92 14.41 4.54
N VAL A 270 20.13 14.58 5.07
CA VAL A 270 20.89 13.52 5.73
C VAL A 270 20.73 13.70 7.23
N THR A 271 19.92 12.85 7.86
CA THR A 271 19.74 12.83 9.31
C THR A 271 21.06 12.44 9.98
N ARG A 272 21.42 13.13 11.05
CA ARG A 272 22.65 12.87 11.81
C ARG A 272 22.35 12.53 13.26
N GLY A 273 23.11 11.59 13.81
CA GLY A 273 23.12 11.33 15.25
C GLY A 273 23.90 12.38 16.03
N MET A 274 23.90 12.28 17.36
CA MET A 274 24.63 13.20 18.25
C MET A 274 26.14 13.29 17.95
N GLY A 275 26.74 12.22 17.42
CA GLY A 275 28.14 12.18 17.01
C GLY A 275 28.41 12.70 15.58
N GLY A 276 27.42 13.26 14.90
CA GLY A 276 27.53 13.79 13.53
C GLY A 276 27.50 12.74 12.42
N ALA A 277 27.56 11.44 12.76
CA ALA A 277 27.43 10.34 11.80
C ALA A 277 26.03 10.29 11.18
N GLU A 278 25.95 9.86 9.91
CA GLU A 278 24.68 9.61 9.23
C GLU A 278 23.86 8.57 10.01
N PHE A 279 22.60 8.91 10.28
CA PHE A 279 21.67 8.03 10.97
C PHE A 279 20.94 7.15 9.95
N ASP A 280 21.02 5.84 10.16
CA ASP A 280 20.27 4.87 9.37
C ASP A 280 18.88 4.64 9.96
N TRP A 281 17.86 5.17 9.28
CA TRP A 281 16.46 5.02 9.64
C TRP A 281 15.99 3.56 9.69
N ARG A 282 16.69 2.64 9.03
CA ARG A 282 16.40 1.19 9.06
C ARG A 282 16.68 0.55 10.42
N HIS A 283 17.31 1.26 11.36
CA HIS A 283 17.45 0.82 12.75
C HIS A 283 16.20 1.08 13.60
N THR A 284 15.30 1.96 13.15
CA THR A 284 14.00 2.17 13.82
C THR A 284 13.08 0.96 13.58
N LEU A 285 12.08 0.78 14.45
CA LEU A 285 11.16 -0.36 14.32
C LEU A 285 10.40 -0.34 12.99
N GLY A 286 9.87 0.83 12.60
CA GLY A 286 9.17 1.01 11.33
C GLY A 286 10.09 0.92 10.12
N GLY A 287 11.27 1.54 10.18
CA GLY A 287 12.21 1.55 9.05
C GLY A 287 12.86 0.19 8.76
N LYS A 288 13.02 -0.68 9.77
CA LYS A 288 13.55 -2.03 9.55
C LYS A 288 12.64 -2.91 8.68
N LEU A 289 11.35 -2.56 8.59
CA LEU A 289 10.33 -3.35 7.92
C LEU A 289 10.17 -3.00 6.43
N PHE A 290 10.91 -2.02 5.93
CA PHE A 290 10.73 -1.51 4.57
C PHE A 290 12.00 -0.89 4.02
N HIS A 291 12.32 -1.17 2.76
CA HIS A 291 13.50 -0.62 2.09
C HIS A 291 13.21 -0.40 0.60
N ILE A 292 13.39 0.84 0.13
CA ILE A 292 13.45 1.15 -1.30
C ILE A 292 14.91 1.42 -1.63
N ARG A 293 15.47 0.57 -2.49
CA ARG A 293 16.85 0.66 -2.99
C ARG A 293 16.93 1.59 -4.18
N GLN A 294 18.15 2.03 -4.50
CA GLN A 294 18.41 2.75 -5.74
C GLN A 294 19.47 2.06 -6.61
N SER A 295 19.40 2.26 -7.92
CA SER A 295 20.40 1.87 -8.91
C SER A 295 20.51 2.92 -10.02
N GLU A 296 21.60 2.93 -10.78
CA GLU A 296 21.76 3.79 -11.96
C GLU A 296 20.89 3.29 -13.12
N ASP A 297 20.94 1.97 -13.36
CA ASP A 297 20.15 1.29 -14.38
C ASP A 297 18.91 0.61 -13.79
N ARG A 298 17.96 0.25 -14.66
CA ARG A 298 16.75 -0.49 -14.26
C ARG A 298 17.16 -1.86 -13.69
N PRO A 299 16.69 -2.23 -12.49
CA PRO A 299 17.01 -3.53 -11.90
C PRO A 299 16.30 -4.69 -12.62
N ASP A 300 17.00 -5.80 -12.82
CA ASP A 300 16.44 -7.00 -13.45
C ASP A 300 15.44 -7.73 -12.54
N LEU A 301 15.74 -7.80 -11.23
CA LEU A 301 14.96 -8.54 -10.24
C LEU A 301 14.35 -7.60 -9.18
N ALA A 302 13.35 -6.84 -9.63
CA ALA A 302 12.55 -5.99 -8.76
C ALA A 302 11.10 -6.47 -8.72
N PHE A 303 10.51 -6.46 -7.53
CA PHE A 303 9.07 -6.56 -7.37
C PHE A 303 8.37 -5.38 -8.06
N LEU A 304 8.98 -4.19 -7.92
CA LEU A 304 8.50 -2.94 -8.45
C LEU A 304 9.69 -1.99 -8.61
N SER A 305 9.74 -1.24 -9.71
CA SER A 305 10.78 -0.26 -9.98
C SER A 305 10.21 0.98 -10.67
N ILE A 306 10.67 2.17 -10.28
CA ILE A 306 10.29 3.44 -10.92
C ILE A 306 11.53 4.29 -11.23
N PRO A 307 11.56 5.03 -12.35
CA PRO A 307 12.59 6.02 -12.62
C PRO A 307 12.29 7.34 -11.89
N TYR A 308 13.30 7.96 -11.30
CA TYR A 308 13.19 9.27 -10.65
C TYR A 308 14.53 10.01 -10.64
N ARG A 309 14.57 11.27 -11.08
CA ARG A 309 15.77 12.13 -11.06
C ARG A 309 17.04 11.43 -11.62
N GLY A 310 16.90 10.70 -12.74
CA GLY A 310 18.03 10.04 -13.41
C GLY A 310 18.51 8.74 -12.77
N HIS A 311 17.81 8.23 -11.76
CA HIS A 311 18.09 6.94 -11.11
C HIS A 311 16.84 6.05 -11.10
N TRP A 312 17.02 4.76 -10.84
CA TRP A 312 15.94 3.82 -10.59
C TRP A 312 15.79 3.55 -9.11
N PHE A 313 14.55 3.52 -8.63
CA PHE A 313 14.19 3.20 -7.25
C PHE A 313 13.31 1.96 -7.25
N TYR A 314 13.59 1.01 -6.36
CA TYR A 314 12.93 -0.29 -6.42
C TYR A 314 12.82 -1.01 -5.08
N ILE A 315 11.83 -1.90 -5.01
CA ILE A 315 11.74 -2.94 -3.97
C ILE A 315 12.26 -4.23 -4.61
N ALA A 316 13.26 -4.86 -3.98
CA ALA A 316 13.84 -6.10 -4.49
C ALA A 316 12.82 -7.24 -4.48
N ASP A 317 12.86 -8.12 -5.48
CA ASP A 317 11.85 -9.20 -5.58
C ASP A 317 11.96 -10.23 -4.43
N ASN A 318 13.14 -10.42 -3.87
CA ASN A 318 13.36 -11.30 -2.71
C ASN A 318 13.16 -10.61 -1.35
N ASP A 319 12.73 -9.34 -1.31
CA ASP A 319 12.48 -8.61 -0.07
C ASP A 319 11.04 -8.79 0.43
N LEU A 320 10.80 -9.92 1.11
CA LEU A 320 9.49 -10.29 1.65
C LEU A 320 9.00 -9.34 2.76
N GLU A 321 9.93 -8.74 3.51
CA GLU A 321 9.59 -7.79 4.57
C GLU A 321 9.03 -6.50 3.98
N SER A 322 9.72 -5.93 2.99
CA SER A 322 9.25 -4.75 2.27
C SER A 322 7.94 -5.02 1.53
N LYS A 323 7.79 -6.18 0.89
CA LYS A 323 6.53 -6.59 0.24
C LYS A 323 5.37 -6.66 1.23
N SER A 324 5.57 -7.25 2.41
CA SER A 324 4.54 -7.36 3.44
C SER A 324 4.15 -5.99 4.00
N THR A 325 5.12 -5.10 4.21
CA THR A 325 4.88 -3.73 4.65
C THR A 325 4.17 -2.90 3.58
N PHE A 326 4.54 -3.08 2.32
CA PHE A 326 3.87 -2.44 1.19
C PHE A 326 2.41 -2.89 1.09
N MET A 327 2.14 -4.19 1.24
CA MET A 327 0.77 -4.72 1.30
C MET A 327 -0.05 -4.05 2.41
N LEU A 328 0.50 -3.95 3.64
CA LEU A 328 -0.19 -3.28 4.74
C LEU A 328 -0.44 -1.79 4.43
N LEU A 329 0.54 -1.07 3.86
CA LEU A 329 0.38 0.32 3.43
C LEU A 329 -0.79 0.47 2.45
N THR A 330 -0.88 -0.41 1.44
CA THR A 330 -1.98 -0.38 0.47
C THR A 330 -3.34 -0.68 1.12
N GLN A 331 -3.39 -1.58 2.10
CA GLN A 331 -4.61 -1.89 2.85
C GLN A 331 -5.06 -0.70 3.72
N LEU A 332 -4.13 -0.06 4.42
CA LEU A 332 -4.39 1.15 5.21
C LEU A 332 -4.88 2.30 4.32
N PHE A 333 -4.28 2.47 3.13
CA PHE A 333 -4.75 3.44 2.16
C PHE A 333 -6.18 3.16 1.72
N ARG A 334 -6.53 1.91 1.39
CA ARG A 334 -7.88 1.52 0.99
C ARG A 334 -8.92 1.76 2.10
N LEU A 335 -8.56 1.49 3.34
CA LEU A 335 -9.41 1.77 4.51
C LEU A 335 -9.75 3.26 4.60
N GLN A 336 -8.76 4.13 4.43
CA GLN A 336 -8.93 5.58 4.50
C GLN A 336 -9.64 6.15 3.26
N ALA A 337 -9.21 5.76 2.06
CA ALA A 337 -9.82 6.20 0.81
C ALA A 337 -11.30 5.78 0.69
N GLY A 338 -11.67 4.61 1.22
CA GLY A 338 -13.07 4.15 1.27
C GLY A 338 -13.98 5.07 2.09
N ALA A 339 -13.45 5.67 3.17
CA ALA A 339 -14.19 6.64 3.98
C ALA A 339 -14.39 8.00 3.28
N ALA A 340 -13.55 8.33 2.29
CA ALA A 340 -13.61 9.59 1.54
C ALA A 340 -14.53 9.53 0.30
N LYS A 341 -14.95 8.33 -0.15
CA LYS A 341 -15.82 8.15 -1.33
C LYS A 341 -17.29 8.43 -0.99
N SER A 342 -17.73 9.67 -1.21
CA SER A 342 -19.16 10.05 -1.22
C SER A 342 -19.65 10.54 -2.59
N ILE A 343 -18.87 10.42 -3.66
CA ILE A 343 -19.26 10.92 -4.99
C ILE A 343 -19.41 9.74 -5.95
N SER A 344 -20.66 9.30 -6.15
CA SER A 344 -21.04 8.43 -7.25
C SER A 344 -20.81 9.17 -8.59
N PRO A 345 -20.18 8.55 -9.61
CA PRO A 345 -20.09 9.16 -10.91
C PRO A 345 -21.50 9.33 -11.50
N ALA A 346 -21.85 10.55 -11.91
CA ALA A 346 -23.04 10.78 -12.72
C ALA A 346 -22.80 10.17 -14.11
N LEU A 347 -23.44 9.05 -14.37
CA LEU A 347 -23.43 8.38 -15.67
C LEU A 347 -24.28 9.20 -16.65
N THR A 348 -23.66 9.99 -17.53
CA THR A 348 -24.34 10.55 -18.70
C THR A 348 -23.98 9.72 -19.93
N ILE A 349 -24.87 8.79 -20.29
CA ILE A 349 -24.81 8.08 -21.56
C ILE A 349 -25.38 9.01 -22.64
N PRO A 350 -24.66 9.33 -23.72
CA PRO A 350 -25.27 9.98 -24.87
C PRO A 350 -26.17 8.99 -25.60
N LEU A 351 -27.44 9.35 -25.78
CA LEU A 351 -28.36 8.65 -26.67
C LEU A 351 -27.85 8.82 -28.12
N ARG A 352 -27.72 7.70 -28.83
CA ARG A 352 -27.72 7.70 -30.29
C ARG A 352 -28.70 6.67 -30.81
#